data_AF-A0A7K8R6N2-F1
#
_entry.id   AF-A0A7K8R6N2-F1
#
_cell.length_a   1.000
_cell.length_b   1.000
_cell.length_c   1.000
_cell.angle_alpha   90.00
_cell.angle_beta   90.00
_cell.angle_gamma   90.00
#
_symmetry.space_group_name_H-M   'P 1'
#
loop_
_entity.id
_entity.type
_entity.pdbx_description
1 polymer ?
#
loop_
_entity_poly.entity_id
_entity_poly.type
_entity_poly.pdbx_seq_one_letter_code
_entity_poly.pdbx_strand_id
1 'polypeptide(L)'
;RRSMIKGVQFTCPLSRRCPVTKAKRRQCQACRLQKCLDVGMRKDMIMSEEALQRRRALRGQRGQPGGQPGGQPGGQPGGLTAEQQELIDLLIEAHQRTFDSSFSQFTHYWPAVRLYMPSPPGPGVPAGGSPCLSPTEDVLPDVFSMLPHFADLSTFMIQQVINFAKEIPVFR
;
A
#
# COMPACT_ATOMS: atom_id res chain seq x y z
N ARG A 1 -4.81 2.25 23.96
CA ARG A 1 -4.19 3.47 23.41
C ARG A 1 -4.30 4.56 24.48
N ARG A 2 -3.20 5.14 24.97
CA ARG A 2 -3.24 6.22 25.98
C ARG A 2 -3.07 7.55 25.24
N SER A 3 -4.07 8.41 25.25
CA SER A 3 -3.95 9.78 24.73
C SER A 3 -3.00 10.58 25.64
N MET A 4 -2.28 11.57 25.11
CA MET A 4 -1.52 12.47 25.99
C MET A 4 -2.48 13.35 26.77
N ILE A 5 -2.40 13.27 28.09
CA ILE A 5 -3.10 14.18 28.99
C ILE A 5 -2.33 15.50 28.98
N LYS A 6 -3.01 16.61 28.69
CA LYS A 6 -2.39 17.95 28.71
C LYS A 6 -1.91 18.25 30.15
N GLY A 7 -0.68 18.74 30.28
CA GLY A 7 -0.10 19.13 31.59
C GLY A 7 0.77 18.06 32.26
N VAL A 8 0.83 16.83 31.77
CA VAL A 8 1.72 15.81 32.34
C VAL A 8 3.15 16.01 31.84
N GLN A 9 4.08 16.26 32.77
CA GLN A 9 5.52 16.27 32.50
C GLN A 9 6.12 14.90 32.86
N PHE A 10 6.85 14.31 31.91
CA PHE A 10 7.55 13.05 32.17
C PHE A 10 9.03 13.31 32.47
N THR A 11 9.50 12.73 33.57
CA THR A 11 10.91 12.76 33.96
C THR A 11 11.57 11.43 33.64
N CYS A 12 12.80 11.48 33.12
CA CYS A 12 13.58 10.28 32.91
C CYS A 12 14.22 9.86 34.24
N PRO A 13 14.15 8.58 34.66
CA PRO A 13 14.81 8.09 35.87
C PRO A 13 16.33 7.89 35.68
N LEU A 14 16.82 8.04 34.46
CA LEU A 14 18.22 7.86 34.08
C LEU A 14 18.71 9.18 33.41
N SER A 15 19.51 9.09 32.35
CA SER A 15 20.20 10.21 31.70
C SER A 15 19.49 10.77 30.45
N ARG A 16 18.15 10.69 30.36
CA ARG A 16 17.35 11.07 29.16
C ARG A 16 17.76 10.37 27.85
N ARG A 17 18.58 9.32 27.91
CA ARG A 17 19.08 8.55 26.75
C ARG A 17 18.66 7.08 26.77
N CYS A 18 17.48 6.78 27.33
CA CYS A 18 17.01 5.40 27.43
C CYS A 18 16.74 4.80 26.03
N PRO A 19 17.21 3.57 25.74
CA PRO A 19 16.93 2.92 24.47
C PRO A 19 15.44 2.53 24.34
N VAL A 20 14.74 3.13 23.37
CA VAL A 20 13.31 2.88 23.12
C VAL A 20 13.14 1.74 22.10
N THR A 21 13.05 0.50 22.59
CA THR A 21 12.81 -0.72 21.80
C THR A 21 11.42 -1.30 22.03
N LYS A 22 10.97 -2.28 21.21
CA LYS A 22 9.65 -2.92 21.35
C LYS A 22 9.40 -3.46 22.78
N ALA A 23 10.42 -4.09 23.37
CA ALA A 23 10.35 -4.67 24.71
C ALA A 23 10.41 -3.60 25.83
N LYS A 24 11.29 -2.59 25.70
CA LYS A 24 11.61 -1.66 26.79
C LYS A 24 10.93 -0.28 26.68
N ARG A 25 10.16 0.00 25.63
CA ARG A 25 9.51 1.31 25.40
C ARG A 25 8.55 1.79 26.51
N ARG A 26 8.13 0.91 27.42
CA ARG A 26 7.25 1.27 28.54
C ARG A 26 8.02 1.74 29.79
N GLN A 27 9.34 1.52 29.84
CA GLN A 27 10.17 1.79 31.02
C GLN A 27 10.47 3.28 31.24
N CYS A 28 10.53 4.07 30.17
CA CYS A 28 10.77 5.52 30.28
C CYS A 28 9.81 6.29 29.37
N GLN A 29 8.81 6.92 29.99
CA GLN A 29 7.81 7.73 29.27
C GLN A 29 8.43 9.01 28.68
N ALA A 30 9.42 9.59 29.37
CA ALA A 30 10.13 10.79 28.91
C ALA A 30 10.92 10.54 27.61
N CYS A 31 11.78 9.52 27.58
CA CYS A 31 12.56 9.20 26.38
C CYS A 31 11.69 8.69 25.23
N ARG A 32 10.59 7.98 25.54
CA ARG A 32 9.61 7.59 24.53
C ARG A 32 8.93 8.81 23.90
N LEU A 33 8.50 9.77 24.72
CA LEU A 33 7.88 11.00 24.22
C LEU A 33 8.86 11.81 23.39
N GLN A 34 10.09 12.01 23.87
CA GLN A 34 11.13 12.75 23.14
C GLN A 34 11.36 12.13 21.75
N LYS A 35 11.58 10.82 21.67
CA LYS A 35 11.76 10.12 20.40
C LYS A 35 10.56 10.30 19.45
N CYS A 36 9.33 10.31 19.97
CA CYS A 36 8.14 10.58 19.15
C CYS A 36 8.16 12.00 18.55
N LEU A 37 8.57 12.99 19.34
CA LEU A 37 8.71 14.37 18.84
C LEU A 37 9.85 14.49 17.83
N ASP A 38 10.98 13.82 18.07
CA ASP A 38 12.16 13.85 17.19
C ASP A 38 11.86 13.28 15.80
N VAL A 39 10.98 12.27 15.70
CA VAL A 39 10.50 11.74 14.41
C VAL A 39 9.37 12.57 13.79
N GLY A 40 9.05 13.74 14.36
CA GLY A 40 8.09 14.70 13.81
C GLY A 40 6.63 14.49 14.25
N MET A 41 6.36 13.69 15.29
CA MET A 41 4.98 13.60 15.82
C MET A 41 4.56 14.92 16.47
N ARG A 42 3.51 15.53 15.94
CA ARG A 42 2.94 16.80 16.40
C ARG A 42 2.04 16.61 17.63
N LYS A 43 2.32 17.33 18.72
CA LYS A 43 1.54 17.28 19.98
C LYS A 43 0.12 17.82 19.82
N ASP A 44 -0.05 18.78 18.92
CA ASP A 44 -1.28 19.45 18.52
C ASP A 44 -2.19 18.58 17.62
N MET A 45 -1.66 17.53 17.00
CA MET A 45 -2.43 16.58 16.17
C MET A 45 -3.10 15.46 16.99
N ILE A 46 -3.16 15.61 18.31
CA ILE A 46 -3.90 14.70 19.20
C ILE A 46 -5.33 15.22 19.31
N MET A 47 -6.32 14.39 18.94
CA MET A 47 -7.74 14.72 19.08
C MET A 47 -8.04 15.23 20.50
N SER A 48 -8.82 16.32 20.59
CA SER A 48 -9.29 16.85 21.87
C SER A 48 -10.02 15.77 22.68
N GLU A 49 -10.04 15.95 24.00
CA GLU A 49 -10.76 15.04 24.89
C GLU A 49 -12.24 14.95 24.51
N GLU A 50 -12.87 16.08 24.19
CA GLU A 50 -14.23 16.16 23.66
C GLU A 50 -14.41 15.36 22.37
N ALA A 51 -13.51 15.51 21.39
CA ALA A 51 -13.58 14.77 20.13
C ALA A 51 -13.40 13.26 20.33
N LEU A 52 -12.58 12.87 21.32
CA LEU A 52 -12.41 11.47 21.71
C LEU A 52 -13.64 10.92 22.44
N GLN A 53 -14.27 11.72 23.31
CA GLN A 53 -15.52 11.37 24.00
C GLN A 53 -16.66 11.21 22.98
N ARG A 54 -16.83 12.14 22.03
CA ARG A 54 -17.80 11.99 20.92
C ARG A 54 -17.56 10.71 20.12
N ARG A 55 -16.30 10.41 19.78
CA ARG A 55 -15.95 9.15 19.08
C ARG A 55 -16.28 7.90 19.91
N ARG A 56 -16.09 7.95 21.24
CA ARG A 56 -16.45 6.84 22.15
C ARG A 56 -17.97 6.67 22.23
N ALA A 57 -18.72 7.75 22.32
CA ALA A 57 -20.19 7.73 22.32
C ALA A 57 -20.75 7.14 21.01
N LEU A 58 -20.22 7.55 19.85
CA LEU A 58 -20.60 6.97 18.55
C LEU A 58 -20.28 5.47 18.45
N ARG A 59 -19.18 5.01 19.07
CA ARG A 59 -18.83 3.58 19.13
C ARG A 59 -19.71 2.79 20.10
N GLY A 60 -20.09 3.38 21.22
CA GLY A 60 -21.02 2.76 22.18
C GLY A 60 -22.41 2.54 21.57
N GLN A 61 -22.90 3.51 20.78
CA GLN A 61 -24.17 3.39 20.06
C GLN A 61 -24.14 2.32 18.95
N ARG A 62 -22.97 2.05 18.35
CA ARG A 62 -22.77 0.96 17.38
C ARG A 62 -22.58 -0.43 18.00
N GLY A 63 -22.52 -0.53 19.33
CA GLY A 63 -22.35 -1.79 20.07
C GLY A 63 -23.64 -2.60 20.27
N GLN A 64 -24.80 -2.08 19.86
CA GLN A 64 -26.01 -2.89 19.70
C GLN A 64 -25.91 -3.70 18.39
N PRO A 65 -26.23 -5.00 18.39
CA PRO A 65 -26.13 -5.85 17.21
C PRO A 65 -27.14 -5.39 16.17
N GLY A 66 -26.69 -4.54 15.23
CA GLY A 66 -27.50 -4.02 14.13
C GLY A 66 -27.01 -2.73 13.46
N GLY A 67 -26.05 -2.00 14.03
CA GLY A 67 -25.68 -0.65 13.55
C GLY A 67 -24.48 -0.60 12.59
N GLN A 68 -24.74 -0.49 11.28
CA GLN A 68 -23.76 -0.19 10.22
C GLN A 68 -23.03 1.16 10.43
N PRO A 69 -21.82 1.36 9.85
CA PRO A 69 -21.04 2.54 10.12
C PRO A 69 -21.29 3.71 9.13
N GLY A 70 -22.25 4.59 9.47
CA GLY A 70 -22.08 6.05 9.35
C GLY A 70 -22.53 6.75 8.08
N GLY A 71 -23.36 7.78 8.26
CA GLY A 71 -23.60 8.84 7.28
C GLY A 71 -24.96 9.54 7.46
N GLN A 72 -24.95 10.69 8.14
CA GLN A 72 -25.93 11.79 8.13
C GLN A 72 -27.36 11.62 8.74
N PRO A 73 -27.90 12.67 9.39
CA PRO A 73 -29.29 12.74 9.81
C PRO A 73 -30.13 13.38 8.70
N GLY A 74 -30.89 12.57 7.97
CA GLY A 74 -31.78 13.09 6.93
C GLY A 74 -32.35 11.98 6.06
N GLY A 75 -33.32 11.25 6.61
CA GLY A 75 -34.32 10.47 5.88
C GLY A 75 -33.85 9.41 4.88
N GLN A 76 -33.88 8.13 5.29
CA GLN A 76 -34.62 7.02 4.65
C GLN A 76 -34.07 5.64 5.10
N PRO A 77 -34.92 4.60 5.18
CA PRO A 77 -34.51 3.28 5.64
C PRO A 77 -33.73 2.52 4.54
N GLY A 78 -32.42 2.35 4.74
CA GLY A 78 -31.67 1.13 4.38
C GLY A 78 -31.52 0.70 2.92
N GLY A 79 -31.91 1.49 1.92
CA GLY A 79 -31.71 1.20 0.49
C GLY A 79 -30.78 2.19 -0.20
N LEU A 80 -30.08 1.76 -1.25
CA LEU A 80 -29.43 2.69 -2.18
C LEU A 80 -30.51 3.54 -2.85
N THR A 81 -30.27 4.85 -2.95
CA THR A 81 -31.15 5.73 -3.74
C THR A 81 -31.13 5.30 -5.21
N ALA A 82 -32.17 5.59 -5.98
CA ALA A 82 -32.21 5.25 -7.41
C ALA A 82 -31.01 5.84 -8.16
N GLU A 83 -30.63 7.08 -7.84
CA GLU A 83 -29.46 7.75 -8.43
C GLU A 83 -28.14 7.05 -8.07
N GLN A 84 -28.02 6.53 -6.85
CA GLN A 84 -26.85 5.75 -6.43
C GLN A 84 -26.77 4.41 -7.16
N GLN A 85 -27.91 3.74 -7.36
CA GLN A 85 -27.95 2.48 -8.09
C GLN A 85 -27.56 2.69 -9.56
N GLU A 86 -28.09 3.72 -10.20
CA GLU A 86 -27.73 4.09 -11.59
C GLU A 86 -26.23 4.41 -11.73
N LEU A 87 -25.66 5.16 -10.77
CA LEU A 87 -24.22 5.42 -10.76
C LEU A 87 -23.40 4.12 -10.62
N ILE A 88 -23.83 3.19 -9.75
CA ILE A 88 -23.15 1.91 -9.58
C ILE A 88 -23.21 1.10 -10.88
N ASP A 89 -24.37 1.01 -11.51
CA ASP A 89 -24.55 0.25 -12.76
C ASP A 89 -23.68 0.84 -13.88
N LEU A 90 -23.64 2.17 -14.01
CA LEU A 90 -22.78 2.88 -14.95
C LEU A 90 -21.29 2.58 -14.73
N LEU A 91 -20.83 2.58 -13.47
CA LEU A 91 -19.43 2.28 -13.14
C LEU A 91 -19.07 0.82 -13.42
N ILE A 92 -20.00 -0.12 -13.15
CA ILE A 92 -19.80 -1.54 -13.44
C ILE A 92 -19.73 -1.77 -14.95
N GLU A 93 -20.66 -1.18 -15.70
CA GLU A 93 -20.72 -1.31 -17.16
C GLU A 93 -19.47 -0.73 -17.83
N ALA A 94 -19.05 0.47 -17.42
CA ALA A 94 -17.81 1.08 -17.87
C ALA A 94 -16.61 0.17 -17.59
N HIS A 95 -16.51 -0.39 -16.38
CA HIS A 95 -15.41 -1.27 -16.00
C HIS A 95 -15.37 -2.54 -16.85
N GLN A 96 -16.50 -3.21 -17.06
CA GLN A 96 -16.59 -4.44 -17.86
C GLN A 96 -16.23 -4.22 -19.34
N ARG A 97 -16.47 -3.02 -19.88
CA ARG A 97 -16.10 -2.67 -21.26
C ARG A 97 -14.62 -2.39 -21.43
N THR A 98 -14.00 -1.74 -20.45
CA THR A 98 -12.63 -1.23 -20.58
C THR A 98 -11.58 -2.10 -19.90
N PHE A 99 -11.98 -3.00 -19.00
CA PHE A 99 -11.07 -3.85 -18.26
C PHE A 99 -11.29 -5.32 -18.59
N ASP A 100 -10.26 -5.93 -19.20
CA ASP A 100 -10.20 -7.36 -19.42
C ASP A 100 -9.37 -8.02 -18.32
N SER A 101 -10.04 -8.69 -17.38
CA SER A 101 -9.38 -9.41 -16.29
C SER A 101 -8.53 -10.60 -16.75
N SER A 102 -8.77 -11.10 -17.97
CA SER A 102 -8.00 -12.20 -18.56
C SER A 102 -6.71 -11.73 -19.24
N PHE A 103 -6.53 -10.41 -19.41
CA PHE A 103 -5.39 -9.82 -20.12
C PHE A 103 -5.20 -10.41 -21.53
N SER A 104 -6.29 -10.82 -22.20
CA SER A 104 -6.23 -11.47 -23.52
C SER A 104 -5.62 -10.57 -24.60
N GLN A 105 -5.78 -9.25 -24.47
CA GLN A 105 -5.18 -8.27 -25.37
C GLN A 105 -3.70 -7.98 -25.05
N PHE A 106 -3.19 -8.46 -23.92
CA PHE A 106 -1.82 -8.28 -23.46
C PHE A 106 -0.94 -9.49 -23.85
N THR A 107 -0.98 -9.90 -25.12
CA THR A 107 -0.20 -11.05 -25.64
C THR A 107 0.99 -10.63 -26.50
N HIS A 108 1.03 -9.37 -26.95
CA HIS A 108 2.05 -8.87 -27.87
C HIS A 108 3.28 -8.21 -27.20
N TYR A 109 3.27 -8.04 -25.88
CA TYR A 109 4.38 -7.47 -25.12
C TYR A 109 5.38 -8.56 -24.73
N TRP A 110 6.16 -9.02 -25.72
CA TRP A 110 7.16 -10.06 -25.56
C TRP A 110 8.36 -9.57 -24.73
N PRO A 111 8.84 -10.33 -23.73
CA PRO A 111 10.12 -10.04 -23.09
C PRO A 111 11.23 -10.16 -24.14
N ALA A 112 11.93 -9.06 -24.43
CA ALA A 112 13.08 -9.05 -25.34
C ALA A 112 14.31 -9.80 -24.79
N VAL A 113 14.17 -10.59 -23.73
CA VAL A 113 15.28 -11.32 -23.12
C VAL A 113 14.93 -12.80 -23.08
N ARG A 114 15.02 -13.46 -24.23
CA ARG A 114 15.38 -14.88 -24.26
C ARG A 114 16.76 -14.96 -23.62
N LEU A 115 16.82 -15.24 -22.31
CA LEU A 115 18.06 -15.73 -21.72
C LEU A 115 18.45 -16.95 -22.55
N TYR A 116 19.52 -16.80 -23.32
CA TYR A 116 20.18 -17.88 -24.03
C TYR A 116 20.59 -18.89 -22.96
N MET A 117 19.78 -19.94 -22.77
CA MET A 117 20.15 -21.08 -21.95
C MET A 117 21.12 -21.88 -22.81
N PRO A 118 22.44 -21.92 -22.49
CA PRO A 118 23.33 -22.78 -23.24
C PRO A 118 22.88 -24.21 -22.99
N SER A 119 22.57 -24.93 -24.06
CA SER A 119 22.40 -26.38 -24.03
C SER A 119 23.65 -27.01 -23.36
N PRO A 120 23.51 -28.07 -22.55
CA PRO A 120 24.68 -28.77 -22.03
C PRO A 120 25.49 -29.32 -23.22
N PRO A 121 26.82 -29.12 -23.26
CA PRO A 121 27.64 -29.68 -24.32
C PRO A 121 27.59 -31.21 -24.24
N GLY A 122 27.26 -31.85 -25.37
CA GLY A 122 27.36 -33.29 -25.52
C GLY A 122 28.81 -33.78 -25.32
N PRO A 123 29.01 -35.04 -24.92
CA PRO A 123 30.34 -35.54 -24.58
C PRO A 123 31.17 -35.74 -25.84
N GLY A 124 32.25 -34.97 -26.04
CA GLY A 124 33.21 -35.30 -27.09
C GLY A 124 34.18 -34.25 -27.63
N VAL A 125 34.59 -33.21 -26.90
CA VAL A 125 35.62 -32.28 -27.41
C VAL A 125 36.78 -32.13 -26.41
N PRO A 126 38.05 -32.42 -26.79
CA PRO A 126 39.19 -32.40 -25.89
C PRO A 126 39.75 -31.00 -25.65
N ALA A 127 40.37 -30.84 -24.48
CA ALA A 127 40.93 -29.61 -23.94
C ALA A 127 42.28 -29.21 -24.57
N GLY A 128 42.52 -27.89 -24.67
CA GLY A 128 43.86 -27.34 -24.87
C GLY A 128 43.90 -25.81 -25.03
N GLY A 129 44.31 -25.08 -23.97
CA GLY A 129 44.80 -23.69 -24.06
C GLY A 129 44.35 -22.70 -22.97
N SER A 130 45.10 -22.64 -21.86
CA SER A 130 45.07 -21.75 -20.65
C SER A 130 45.10 -20.21 -20.88
N PRO A 131 45.10 -19.32 -19.84
CA PRO A 131 44.75 -19.46 -18.40
C PRO A 131 43.79 -18.36 -17.82
N CYS A 132 43.13 -18.74 -16.73
CA CYS A 132 42.58 -17.99 -15.58
C CYS A 132 42.57 -16.43 -15.57
N LEU A 133 41.37 -15.87 -15.40
CA LEU A 133 41.11 -14.77 -14.46
C LEU A 133 39.89 -15.14 -13.58
N SER A 134 40.18 -15.35 -12.31
CA SER A 134 39.37 -15.31 -11.07
C SER A 134 37.84 -15.53 -11.08
N PRO A 135 37.32 -16.32 -10.11
CA PRO A 135 35.90 -16.45 -9.80
C PRO A 135 35.40 -15.27 -8.94
N THR A 136 34.07 -15.12 -8.87
CA THR A 136 33.29 -14.23 -7.98
C THR A 136 33.05 -12.81 -8.46
N GLU A 137 32.20 -12.64 -9.47
CA GLU A 137 31.25 -11.52 -9.46
C GLU A 137 29.86 -12.14 -9.58
N ASP A 138 29.07 -11.94 -8.52
CA ASP A 138 27.68 -12.31 -8.43
C ASP A 138 26.94 -11.88 -9.70
N VAL A 139 26.57 -12.86 -10.56
CA VAL A 139 25.50 -12.67 -11.52
C VAL A 139 24.21 -12.60 -10.71
N LEU A 140 24.03 -11.45 -10.05
CA LEU A 140 22.75 -11.04 -9.53
C LEU A 140 21.81 -11.11 -10.74
N PRO A 141 20.66 -11.80 -10.66
CA PRO A 141 19.67 -11.74 -11.71
C PRO A 141 19.46 -10.26 -12.02
N ASP A 142 19.68 -9.84 -13.27
CA ASP A 142 19.58 -8.43 -13.64
C ASP A 142 18.23 -7.91 -13.15
N VAL A 143 18.26 -7.14 -12.05
CA VAL A 143 17.07 -6.72 -11.30
C VAL A 143 16.16 -5.89 -12.21
N PHE A 144 16.73 -5.36 -13.28
CA PHE A 144 16.06 -4.51 -14.24
C PHE A 144 15.60 -5.22 -15.51
N SER A 145 15.91 -6.51 -15.68
CA SER A 145 15.51 -7.30 -16.86
C SER A 145 14.00 -7.35 -17.09
N MET A 146 13.20 -7.22 -16.02
CA MET A 146 11.73 -7.19 -16.08
C MET A 146 11.14 -5.78 -16.19
N LEU A 147 11.94 -4.72 -16.06
CA LEU A 147 11.44 -3.34 -16.15
C LEU A 147 10.74 -3.02 -17.47
N PRO A 148 11.25 -3.43 -18.65
CA PRO A 148 10.55 -3.16 -19.92
C PRO A 148 9.14 -3.78 -19.92
N HIS A 149 9.02 -5.02 -19.47
CA HIS A 149 7.72 -5.70 -19.38
C HIS A 149 6.78 -5.04 -18.38
N PHE A 150 7.31 -4.58 -17.23
CA PHE A 150 6.51 -3.83 -16.26
C PHE A 150 6.05 -2.47 -16.80
N ALA A 151 6.91 -1.77 -17.56
CA ALA A 151 6.57 -0.51 -18.19
C ALA A 151 5.45 -0.69 -19.23
N ASP A 152 5.54 -1.75 -20.03
CA ASP A 152 4.51 -2.13 -21.00
C ASP A 152 3.17 -2.47 -20.34
N LEU A 153 3.20 -3.29 -19.29
CA LEU A 153 2.00 -3.63 -18.50
C LEU A 153 1.39 -2.37 -17.86
N SER A 154 2.23 -1.53 -17.27
CA SER A 154 1.79 -0.28 -16.65
C SER A 154 1.14 0.64 -17.68
N THR A 155 1.74 0.77 -18.86
CA THR A 155 1.21 1.59 -19.97
C THR A 155 -0.14 1.06 -20.44
N PHE A 156 -0.24 -0.26 -20.65
CA PHE A 156 -1.51 -0.89 -20.99
C PHE A 156 -2.59 -0.63 -19.93
N MET A 157 -2.27 -0.81 -18.66
CA MET A 157 -3.21 -0.57 -17.54
C MET A 157 -3.64 0.90 -17.45
N ILE A 158 -2.72 1.84 -17.65
CA ILE A 158 -3.02 3.28 -17.69
C ILE A 158 -4.00 3.57 -18.84
N GLN A 159 -3.80 2.97 -20.02
CA GLN A 159 -4.72 3.16 -21.14
C GLN A 159 -6.14 2.68 -20.81
N GLN A 160 -6.28 1.55 -20.10
CA GLN A 160 -7.60 1.07 -19.65
C GLN A 160 -8.24 2.00 -18.62
N VAL A 161 -7.47 2.56 -17.69
CA VAL A 161 -7.98 3.55 -16.73
C VAL A 161 -8.44 4.84 -17.43
N ILE A 162 -7.68 5.30 -18.44
CA ILE A 162 -8.08 6.47 -19.25
C ILE A 162 -9.38 6.18 -20.01
N ASN A 163 -9.49 5.00 -20.62
CA ASN A 163 -10.70 4.60 -21.35
C ASN A 163 -11.90 4.48 -20.40
N PHE A 164 -11.72 3.91 -19.21
CA PHE A 164 -12.75 3.86 -18.18
C PHE A 164 -13.23 5.26 -17.78
N ALA A 165 -12.30 6.19 -17.53
CA ALA A 165 -12.65 7.56 -17.17
C ALA A 165 -13.48 8.25 -18.27
N LYS A 166 -13.18 8.00 -19.55
CA LYS A 166 -13.96 8.50 -20.69
C LYS A 166 -15.39 7.96 -20.75
N GLU A 167 -15.68 6.83 -20.13
CA GLU A 167 -17.05 6.27 -20.08
C GLU A 167 -17.92 6.91 -19.00
N ILE A 168 -17.33 7.62 -18.02
CA ILE A 168 -18.08 8.27 -16.95
C ILE A 168 -18.49 9.69 -17.38
N PRO A 169 -19.79 10.02 -17.46
CA PRO A 169 -20.26 11.31 -17.97
C PRO A 169 -19.69 12.53 -17.24
N VAL A 170 -19.43 12.43 -15.94
CA VAL A 170 -18.88 13.52 -15.12
C VAL A 170 -17.42 13.85 -15.46
N PHE A 171 -16.69 12.91 -16.07
CA PHE A 171 -15.28 13.06 -16.45
C PHE A 171 -15.07 13.33 -17.94
N ARG A 172 -16.15 13.41 -18.73
CA ARG A 172 -16.09 13.81 -20.15
C ARG A 172 -15.92 15.31 -20.32
#